data_AF-A0A7C5WY92-F1
#
_entry.id   AF-A0A7C5WY92-F1
#
_cell.length_a   1.000
_cell.length_b   1.000
_cell.length_c   1.000
_cell.angle_alpha   90.00
_cell.angle_beta   90.00
_cell.angle_gamma   90.00
#
_symmetry.space_group_name_H-M   'P 1'
#
loop_
_entity.id
_entity.type
_entity.pdbx_description
1 polymer ?
#
loop_
_entity_poly.entity_id
_entity_poly.type
_entity_poly.pdbx_seq_one_letter_code
_entity_poly.pdbx_strand_id
1 'polypeptide(L)'
;MLEIIDIDPSFFKYINSQRAKMLELIVKGVNSLDELSYRMFIGKNTLKRHARLLENLGILKVKSSSVEINITPRNLALLLALNIISLSHFFIMLKKYIASSMDEKCSIFEDDSVLHFLSDGGIIVETNYKVDENSKIKIAEKLLRNVGFIYVSFKENCR
;
A
#
# COMPACT_ATOMS: atom_id res chain seq x y z
N MET A 1 -17.41 -13.77 -4.85
CA MET A 1 -16.16 -14.53 -5.05
C MET A 1 -15.05 -13.57 -4.67
N LEU A 2 -14.46 -13.71 -3.48
CA LEU A 2 -13.34 -12.87 -3.05
C LEU A 2 -12.14 -13.30 -3.88
N GLU A 3 -11.67 -12.43 -4.78
CA GLU A 3 -10.34 -12.59 -5.36
C GLU A 3 -9.34 -12.39 -4.22
N ILE A 4 -8.90 -13.50 -3.64
CA ILE A 4 -7.70 -13.51 -2.80
C ILE A 4 -6.62 -12.83 -3.66
N ILE A 5 -5.97 -11.80 -3.11
CA ILE A 5 -4.83 -11.15 -3.76
C ILE A 5 -3.68 -12.16 -3.74
N ASP A 6 -3.76 -13.18 -4.58
CA ASP A 6 -2.66 -14.09 -4.85
C ASP A 6 -1.67 -13.30 -5.69
N ILE A 7 -0.52 -13.01 -5.09
CA ILE A 7 0.63 -12.60 -5.89
C ILE A 7 1.01 -13.86 -6.67
N ASP A 8 0.60 -13.94 -7.94
CA ASP A 8 1.04 -14.99 -8.86
C ASP A 8 2.56 -15.19 -8.67
N PRO A 9 3.03 -16.38 -8.24
CA PRO A 9 4.44 -16.65 -8.04
C PRO A 9 5.29 -16.34 -9.28
N SER A 10 4.69 -16.41 -10.46
CA SER A 10 5.33 -16.02 -11.72
C SER A 10 5.67 -14.52 -11.77
N PHE A 11 5.06 -13.67 -10.95
CA PHE A 11 5.36 -12.25 -10.83
C PHE A 11 6.79 -11.98 -10.33
N PHE A 12 7.31 -12.84 -9.46
CA PHE A 12 8.69 -12.72 -8.95
C PHE A 12 9.74 -12.84 -10.06
N LYS A 13 9.44 -13.51 -11.19
CA LYS A 13 10.36 -13.60 -12.34
C LYS A 13 10.69 -12.22 -12.94
N TYR A 14 9.81 -11.24 -12.74
CA TYR A 14 10.03 -9.87 -13.20
C TYR A 14 10.80 -9.00 -12.22
N ILE A 15 10.98 -9.43 -10.97
CA ILE A 15 11.71 -8.69 -9.93
C ILE A 15 13.08 -9.34 -9.71
N ASN A 16 14.08 -8.85 -10.45
CA ASN A 16 15.47 -9.25 -10.22
C ASN A 16 16.12 -8.40 -9.12
N SER A 17 17.35 -8.74 -8.75
CA SER A 17 18.11 -8.05 -7.69
C SER A 17 18.25 -6.54 -7.93
N GLN A 18 18.42 -6.10 -9.19
CA GLN A 18 18.49 -4.67 -9.52
C GLN A 18 17.16 -3.95 -9.29
N ARG A 19 16.04 -4.55 -9.68
CA ARG A 19 14.70 -3.98 -9.45
C ARG A 19 14.35 -4.00 -7.96
N ALA A 20 14.70 -5.05 -7.23
CA ALA A 20 14.53 -5.10 -5.78
C ALA A 20 15.32 -3.97 -5.09
N LYS A 21 16.59 -3.76 -5.46
CA LYS A 21 17.41 -2.65 -4.97
C LYS A 21 16.83 -1.28 -5.33
N MET A 22 16.27 -1.13 -6.53
CA MET A 22 15.58 0.10 -6.93
C MET A 22 14.37 0.38 -6.04
N LEU A 23 13.52 -0.63 -5.80
CA LEU A 23 12.36 -0.52 -4.91
C LEU A 23 12.79 -0.18 -3.47
N GLU A 24 13.85 -0.81 -2.97
CA GLU A 24 14.41 -0.53 -1.64
C GLU A 24 14.86 0.93 -1.50
N LEU A 25 15.55 1.47 -2.52
CA LEU A 25 15.98 2.88 -2.52
C LEU A 25 14.79 3.84 -2.55
N ILE A 26 13.75 3.56 -3.34
CA ILE A 26 12.53 4.37 -3.41
C ILE A 26 11.79 4.35 -2.07
N VAL A 27 11.66 3.18 -1.43
CA VAL A 27 11.06 3.05 -0.09
C VAL A 27 11.83 3.88 0.94
N LYS A 28 13.16 3.99 0.81
CA LYS A 28 14.01 4.86 1.63
C LYS A 28 13.95 6.35 1.25
N GLY A 29 13.10 6.74 0.30
CA GLY A 29 12.88 8.12 -0.12
C GLY A 29 13.72 8.61 -1.29
N VAL A 30 14.49 7.73 -1.95
CA VAL A 30 15.26 8.09 -3.15
C VAL A 30 14.33 8.05 -4.36
N ASN A 31 13.65 9.16 -4.60
CA ASN A 31 12.59 9.23 -5.62
C ASN A 31 13.05 9.89 -6.93
N SER A 32 14.23 10.54 -6.96
CA SER A 32 14.78 11.13 -8.19
C SER A 32 15.41 10.06 -9.08
N LEU A 33 15.06 10.07 -10.38
CA LEU A 33 15.68 9.16 -11.35
C LEU A 33 17.20 9.38 -11.46
N ASP A 34 17.66 10.61 -11.30
CA ASP A 34 19.08 10.94 -11.38
C ASP A 34 19.84 10.41 -10.16
N GLU A 35 19.25 10.54 -8.97
CA GLU A 35 19.83 10.03 -7.74
C GLU A 35 19.82 8.50 -7.69
N LEU A 36 18.75 7.86 -8.16
CA LEU A 36 18.68 6.41 -8.30
C LEU A 36 19.75 5.88 -9.26
N SER A 37 19.94 6.55 -10.40
CA SER A 37 20.97 6.18 -11.39
C SER A 37 22.36 6.23 -10.77
N TYR A 38 22.65 7.27 -9.99
CA TYR A 38 23.90 7.43 -9.24
C TYR A 38 24.09 6.34 -8.18
N ARG A 39 23.14 6.15 -7.26
CA ARG A 39 23.25 5.19 -6.14
C ARG A 39 23.27 3.73 -6.59
N MET A 40 22.66 3.42 -7.74
CA MET A 40 22.64 2.08 -8.31
C MET A 40 23.82 1.80 -9.25
N PHE A 41 24.61 2.82 -9.62
CA PHE A 41 25.68 2.72 -10.62
C PHE A 41 25.19 2.16 -11.96
N ILE A 42 24.01 2.60 -12.42
CA ILE A 42 23.44 2.18 -13.71
C ILE A 42 23.09 3.40 -14.56
N GLY A 43 23.21 3.27 -15.88
CA GLY A 43 22.86 4.35 -16.81
C GLY A 43 21.38 4.72 -16.75
N LYS A 44 21.08 6.02 -16.92
CA LYS A 44 19.70 6.57 -16.85
C LYS A 44 18.71 5.83 -17.77
N ASN A 45 19.15 5.38 -18.95
CA ASN A 45 18.31 4.62 -19.88
C ASN A 45 17.89 3.25 -19.33
N THR A 46 18.82 2.53 -18.69
CA THR A 46 18.55 1.26 -18.03
C THR A 46 17.61 1.45 -16.85
N LEU A 47 17.87 2.47 -16.02
CA LEU A 47 16.97 2.82 -14.91
C LEU A 47 15.55 3.13 -15.40
N LYS A 48 15.40 3.94 -16.45
CA LYS A 48 14.09 4.25 -17.05
C LYS A 48 13.38 3.00 -17.57
N ARG A 49 14.10 2.03 -18.13
CA ARG A 49 13.53 0.74 -18.54
C ARG A 49 13.04 -0.07 -17.34
N HIS A 50 13.79 -0.12 -16.24
CA HIS A 50 13.33 -0.76 -15.01
C HIS A 50 12.09 -0.05 -14.44
N ALA A 51 12.12 1.28 -14.37
CA ALA A 51 11.00 2.09 -13.87
C ALA A 51 9.72 1.84 -14.68
N ARG A 52 9.79 1.90 -16.02
CA ARG A 52 8.65 1.64 -16.91
C ARG A 52 8.12 0.22 -16.78
N LEU A 53 8.99 -0.78 -16.62
CA LEU A 53 8.53 -2.14 -16.39
C LEU A 53 7.76 -2.24 -15.08
N LEU A 54 8.29 -1.67 -13.99
CA LEU A 54 7.62 -1.69 -12.69
C LEU A 54 6.33 -0.87 -12.68
N GLU A 55 6.25 0.19 -13.48
CA GLU A 55 5.03 0.97 -13.73
C GLU A 55 3.98 0.15 -14.48
N ASN A 56 4.37 -0.55 -15.55
CA ASN A 56 3.47 -1.44 -16.28
C ASN A 56 2.92 -2.59 -15.41
N LEU A 57 3.68 -3.00 -14.39
CA LEU A 57 3.23 -3.98 -13.39
C LEU A 57 2.34 -3.37 -12.29
N GLY A 58 2.15 -2.04 -12.30
CA GLY A 58 1.36 -1.30 -11.31
C GLY A 58 2.06 -1.06 -9.98
N ILE A 59 3.39 -1.29 -9.89
CA ILE A 59 4.18 -1.15 -8.66
C ILE A 59 4.62 0.30 -8.45
N LEU A 60 5.00 0.99 -9.54
CA LEU A 60 5.46 2.38 -9.51
C LEU A 60 4.48 3.31 -10.21
N LYS A 61 4.50 4.57 -9.82
CA LYS A 61 4.04 5.69 -10.65
C LYS A 61 5.27 6.46 -11.11
N VAL A 62 5.43 6.65 -12.41
CA VAL A 62 6.58 7.36 -12.97
C VAL A 62 6.14 8.74 -13.43
N LYS A 63 6.85 9.77 -12.93
CA LYS A 63 6.73 11.16 -13.39
C LYS A 63 7.94 11.50 -14.25
N SER A 64 7.99 12.72 -14.81
CA SER A 64 9.04 13.14 -15.75
C SER A 64 10.47 12.96 -15.22
N SER A 65 10.69 13.23 -13.93
CA SER A 65 12.00 13.14 -13.27
C SER A 65 12.02 12.33 -11.98
N SER A 66 10.86 11.82 -11.53
CA SER A 66 10.73 11.11 -10.26
C SER A 66 9.89 9.85 -10.37
N VAL A 67 10.02 8.99 -9.37
CA VAL A 67 9.27 7.75 -9.21
C VAL A 67 8.78 7.62 -7.77
N GLU A 68 7.62 7.01 -7.60
CA GLU A 68 7.03 6.73 -6.30
C GLU A 68 6.41 5.33 -6.29
N ILE A 69 6.43 4.66 -5.12
CA ILE A 69 5.69 3.42 -4.94
C ILE A 69 4.19 3.71 -5.07
N ASN A 70 3.49 2.92 -5.88
CA ASN A 70 2.05 2.88 -5.86
C ASN A 70 1.59 2.09 -4.62
N ILE A 71 1.27 2.79 -3.53
CA ILE A 71 0.88 2.15 -2.26
C ILE A 71 -0.49 1.48 -2.44
N THR A 72 -0.48 0.15 -2.49
CA THR A 72 -1.67 -0.72 -2.51
C THR A 72 -1.40 -1.93 -1.62
N PRO A 73 -2.42 -2.60 -1.05
CA PRO A 73 -2.22 -3.80 -0.23
C PRO A 73 -1.39 -4.87 -0.93
N ARG A 74 -1.65 -5.10 -2.22
CA ARG A 74 -0.87 -6.01 -3.08
C ARG A 74 0.61 -5.63 -3.15
N ASN A 75 0.92 -4.37 -3.41
CA ASN A 75 2.31 -3.91 -3.53
C ASN A 75 3.02 -3.91 -2.18
N LEU A 76 2.31 -3.62 -1.08
CA LEU A 76 2.86 -3.73 0.27
C LEU A 76 3.21 -5.18 0.61
N ALA A 77 2.34 -6.13 0.28
CA ALA A 77 2.61 -7.56 0.46
C ALA A 77 3.82 -8.02 -0.36
N LEU A 78 3.96 -7.53 -1.60
CA LEU A 78 5.13 -7.77 -2.43
C LEU A 78 6.42 -7.23 -1.78
N LEU A 79 6.41 -5.99 -1.28
CA LEU A 79 7.58 -5.39 -0.62
C LEU A 79 7.97 -6.16 0.65
N LEU A 80 6.98 -6.66 1.40
CA LEU A 80 7.20 -7.51 2.57
C LEU A 80 7.82 -8.86 2.16
N ALA A 81 7.27 -9.52 1.13
CA ALA A 81 7.77 -10.79 0.63
C ALA A 81 9.21 -10.71 0.08
N LEU A 82 9.58 -9.55 -0.47
CA LEU A 82 10.94 -9.25 -0.93
C LEU A 82 11.89 -8.82 0.20
N ASN A 83 11.45 -8.80 1.46
CA ASN A 83 12.18 -8.28 2.62
C ASN A 83 12.66 -6.82 2.46
N ILE A 84 11.95 -6.01 1.66
CA ILE A 84 12.27 -4.59 1.47
C ILE A 84 11.71 -3.75 2.62
N ILE A 85 10.54 -4.13 3.15
CA ILE A 85 9.93 -3.54 4.34
C ILE A 85 9.78 -4.58 5.44
N SER A 86 9.85 -4.13 6.70
CA SER A 86 9.51 -4.96 7.85
C SER A 86 8.01 -5.14 7.99
N LEU A 87 7.58 -6.15 8.76
CA LEU A 87 6.17 -6.36 9.09
C LEU A 87 5.54 -5.13 9.78
N SER A 88 6.29 -4.45 10.65
CA SER A 88 5.85 -3.20 11.26
C SER A 88 5.60 -2.09 10.23
N HIS A 89 6.51 -1.89 9.29
CA HIS A 89 6.34 -0.92 8.20
C HIS A 89 5.15 -1.28 7.29
N PHE A 90 4.94 -2.57 7.02
CA PHE A 90 3.77 -3.04 6.28
C PHE A 90 2.46 -2.54 6.92
N PHE A 91 2.27 -2.77 8.24
CA PHE A 91 1.05 -2.34 8.92
C PHE A 91 0.92 -0.82 8.98
N ILE A 92 2.01 -0.08 9.18
CA ILE A 92 2.00 1.40 9.14
C ILE A 92 1.52 1.90 7.78
N MET A 93 2.08 1.37 6.69
CA MET A 93 1.70 1.79 5.33
C MET A 93 0.29 1.33 4.96
N LEU A 94 -0.14 0.15 5.42
CA LEU A 94 -1.49 -0.35 5.22
C LEU A 94 -2.52 0.50 5.96
N LYS A 95 -2.23 0.92 7.21
CA LYS A 95 -3.07 1.87 7.95
C LYS A 95 -3.22 3.17 7.16
N LYS A 96 -2.12 3.74 6.66
CA LYS A 96 -2.16 4.96 5.84
C LYS A 96 -2.98 4.78 4.56
N TYR A 97 -2.83 3.65 3.88
CA TYR A 97 -3.64 3.33 2.70
C TYR A 97 -5.13 3.30 3.04
N ILE A 98 -5.49 2.59 4.11
CA ILE A 98 -6.87 2.48 4.58
C ILE A 98 -7.42 3.86 4.96
N ALA A 99 -6.69 4.63 5.75
CA ALA A 99 -7.07 5.98 6.15
C ALA A 99 -7.28 6.90 4.93
N SER A 100 -6.36 6.86 3.94
CA SER A 100 -6.51 7.63 2.70
C SER A 100 -7.67 7.16 1.80
N SER A 101 -8.13 5.93 1.98
CA SER A 101 -9.29 5.39 1.26
C SER A 101 -10.61 5.77 1.92
N MET A 102 -10.60 6.05 3.22
CA MET A 102 -11.73 6.63 3.94
C MET A 102 -11.88 8.08 3.46
N ASP A 103 -13.06 8.45 2.98
CA ASP A 103 -13.31 9.76 2.35
C ASP A 103 -13.02 10.91 3.33
N GLU A 104 -12.48 12.04 2.85
CA GLU A 104 -12.39 13.29 3.65
C GLU A 104 -13.77 13.72 4.17
N LYS A 105 -14.84 13.32 3.48
CA LYS A 105 -16.25 13.55 3.87
C LYS A 105 -16.77 12.62 4.96
N CYS A 106 -16.09 11.51 5.21
CA CYS A 106 -16.49 10.53 6.25
C CYS A 106 -15.86 10.84 7.62
N SER A 107 -15.09 11.94 7.72
CA SER A 107 -14.63 12.51 9.00
C SER A 107 -13.81 11.55 9.87
N ILE A 108 -13.13 10.55 9.28
CA ILE A 108 -12.23 9.65 10.02
C ILE A 108 -10.79 10.08 9.84
N PHE A 109 -10.25 10.69 10.89
CA PHE A 109 -8.84 11.07 10.97
C PHE A 109 -7.99 9.87 11.41
N GLU A 110 -6.76 9.79 10.87
CA GLU A 110 -5.81 8.71 11.16
C GLU A 110 -5.48 8.60 12.66
N ASP A 111 -5.52 9.73 13.38
CA ASP A 111 -5.22 9.83 14.80
C ASP A 111 -6.41 9.47 15.70
N ASP A 112 -7.64 9.55 15.19
CA ASP A 112 -8.87 9.27 15.95
C ASP A 112 -9.40 7.84 15.75
N SER A 113 -8.66 7.03 14.97
CA SER A 113 -9.05 5.66 14.63
C SER A 113 -7.94 4.63 14.87
N VAL A 114 -8.34 3.51 15.49
CA VAL A 114 -7.51 2.33 15.69
C VAL A 114 -8.04 1.21 14.81
N LEU A 115 -7.16 0.64 13.99
CA LEU A 115 -7.49 -0.49 13.12
C LEU A 115 -7.00 -1.79 13.75
N HIS A 116 -7.93 -2.70 14.05
CA HIS A 116 -7.60 -4.04 14.53
C HIS A 116 -7.76 -5.04 13.39
N PHE A 117 -6.65 -5.62 12.95
CA PHE A 117 -6.64 -6.67 11.93
C PHE A 117 -6.90 -8.02 12.61
N LEU A 118 -7.93 -8.73 12.15
CA LEU A 118 -8.32 -10.02 12.72
C LEU A 118 -7.75 -11.17 11.90
N SER A 119 -7.44 -12.27 12.57
CA SER A 119 -6.81 -13.45 11.96
C SER A 119 -7.72 -14.20 10.97
N ASP A 120 -9.03 -14.00 11.06
CA ASP A 120 -10.04 -14.55 10.17
C ASP A 120 -10.31 -13.66 8.93
N GLY A 121 -9.49 -12.63 8.71
CA GLY A 121 -9.62 -11.72 7.56
C GLY A 121 -10.65 -10.59 7.77
N GLY A 122 -11.14 -10.40 9.00
CA GLY A 122 -11.93 -9.24 9.38
C GLY A 122 -11.08 -8.02 9.78
N ILE A 123 -11.72 -6.85 9.82
CA ILE A 123 -11.14 -5.63 10.39
C ILE A 123 -12.14 -4.96 11.34
N ILE A 124 -11.65 -4.49 12.49
CA ILE A 124 -12.42 -3.62 13.38
C ILE A 124 -11.85 -2.20 13.29
N VAL A 125 -12.71 -1.26 12.91
CA VAL A 125 -12.42 0.18 12.95
C VAL A 125 -12.93 0.70 14.28
N GLU A 126 -12.03 0.98 15.20
CA GLU A 126 -12.34 1.60 16.49
C GLU A 126 -12.19 3.11 16.39
N THR A 127 -13.22 3.87 16.76
CA THR A 127 -13.24 5.34 16.72
C THR A 127 -13.56 5.91 18.10
N ASN A 128 -13.00 7.09 18.40
CA ASN A 128 -13.26 7.81 19.67
C ASN A 128 -14.55 8.65 19.64
N TYR A 129 -15.35 8.53 18.58
CA TYR A 129 -16.58 9.27 18.38
C TYR A 129 -17.56 8.42 17.55
N LYS A 130 -18.82 8.84 17.55
CA LYS A 130 -19.88 8.19 16.80
C LYS A 130 -19.80 8.55 15.32
N VAL A 131 -19.79 7.54 14.46
CA VAL A 131 -19.83 7.66 13.01
C VAL A 131 -21.26 7.41 12.54
N ASP A 132 -21.74 8.22 11.59
CA ASP A 132 -23.07 8.00 11.02
C ASP A 132 -23.12 6.72 10.17
N GLU A 133 -24.29 6.07 10.10
CA GLU A 133 -24.39 4.77 9.42
C GLU A 133 -24.10 4.87 7.91
N ASN A 134 -24.39 5.99 7.27
CA ASN A 134 -24.08 6.15 5.85
C ASN A 134 -22.56 6.18 5.63
N SER A 135 -21.81 6.84 6.50
CA SER A 135 -20.35 6.81 6.49
C SER A 135 -19.81 5.41 6.79
N LYS A 136 -20.35 4.71 7.79
CA LYS A 136 -19.95 3.32 8.09
C LYS A 136 -20.15 2.39 6.89
N ILE A 137 -21.30 2.47 6.21
CA ILE A 137 -21.59 1.69 5.01
C ILE A 137 -20.58 1.99 3.91
N LYS A 138 -20.33 3.28 3.62
CA LYS A 138 -19.36 3.67 2.58
C LYS A 138 -17.95 3.19 2.88
N ILE A 139 -17.53 3.29 4.14
CA ILE A 139 -16.22 2.81 4.60
C ILE A 139 -16.15 1.29 4.45
N ALA A 140 -17.16 0.57 4.92
CA ALA A 140 -17.23 -0.88 4.80
C ALA A 140 -17.18 -1.33 3.34
N GLU A 141 -17.98 -0.72 2.46
CA GLU A 141 -17.97 -1.04 1.02
C GLU A 141 -16.58 -0.85 0.40
N LYS A 142 -15.89 0.26 0.71
CA LYS A 142 -14.54 0.51 0.20
C LYS A 142 -13.53 -0.51 0.72
N LEU A 143 -13.58 -0.85 2.02
CA LEU A 143 -12.66 -1.82 2.63
C LEU A 143 -12.88 -3.24 2.10
N LEU A 144 -14.14 -3.65 1.96
CA LEU A 144 -14.50 -4.95 1.40
C LEU A 144 -14.08 -5.06 -0.07
N ARG A 145 -14.31 -4.03 -0.89
CA ARG A 145 -14.02 -4.06 -2.34
C ARG A 145 -12.55 -3.82 -2.68
N ASN A 146 -11.90 -2.84 -2.06
CA ASN A 146 -10.59 -2.34 -2.49
C ASN A 146 -9.42 -2.95 -1.70
N VAL A 147 -9.68 -3.44 -0.48
CA VAL A 147 -8.65 -4.07 0.37
C VAL A 147 -8.83 -5.59 0.42
N GLY A 148 -10.07 -6.08 0.29
CA GLY A 148 -10.38 -7.52 0.26
C GLY A 148 -10.62 -8.13 1.64
N PHE A 149 -11.02 -7.33 2.64
CA PHE A 149 -11.48 -7.89 3.92
C PHE A 149 -12.75 -8.70 3.76
N ILE A 150 -12.95 -9.71 4.62
CA ILE A 150 -14.14 -10.57 4.62
C ILE A 150 -15.34 -9.86 5.26
N TYR A 151 -15.08 -9.13 6.35
CA TYR A 151 -16.07 -8.29 7.01
C TYR A 151 -15.40 -7.07 7.67
N VAL A 152 -16.22 -6.05 7.91
CA VAL A 152 -15.80 -4.81 8.59
C VAL A 152 -16.75 -4.59 9.75
N SER A 153 -16.19 -4.39 10.95
CA SER A 153 -16.95 -4.02 12.14
C SER A 153 -16.50 -2.66 12.64
N PHE A 154 -17.42 -1.93 13.27
CA PHE A 154 -17.12 -0.65 13.91
C PHE A 154 -17.24 -0.80 15.42
N LYS A 155 -16.30 -0.20 16.15
CA LYS A 155 -16.33 -0.11 17.61
C LYS A 155 -16.24 1.36 17.99
N GLU A 156 -17.32 1.91 18.51
CA GLU A 156 -17.39 3.33 18.85
C GLU A 156 -17.19 3.50 20.36
N ASN A 157 -16.14 4.21 20.77
CA ASN A 157 -15.97 4.63 22.15
C ASN A 157 -16.60 6.00 22.34
N CYS A 158 -17.89 6.04 22.68
CA CYS A 158 -18.53 7.24 23.18
C CYS A 158 -18.12 7.43 24.66
N ARG A 159 -17.05 8.20 24.90
CA ARG A 159 -16.86 8.80 26.23
C ARG A 159 -17.69 10.06 26.36
#